data_AF-A0A369L268-F1
#
_entry.id   AF-A0A369L268-F1
#
_cell.length_a   1.000
_cell.length_b   1.000
_cell.length_c   1.000
_cell.angle_alpha   90.00
_cell.angle_beta   90.00
_cell.angle_gamma   90.00
#
_symmetry.space_group_name_H-M   'P 1'
#
loop_
_entity.id
_entity.type
_entity.pdbx_description
1 polymer ?
#
loop_
_entity_poly.entity_id
_entity_poly.type
_entity_poly.pdbx_seq_one_letter_code
_entity_poly.pdbx_strand_id
1 'polypeptide(L)'
;MKSATSAPQSASGLTRLPVARLAFRPFFLLASLFSVLSMIVWFAFWHGDILLRPHGGLMWWHQHEMIFGFGAAVVVGFLLTAVQNWTGRPSITGAPLLGLVGVWLAARVLLAYPMGLPAWLLMLLDVAFLPLAALVMGRLVVAARLWRNLMFVPVLLLLALANLAMHLGVIQGKLPLIREGGYLGVLLIAVLMVLLGGRVIPFFTSLKLGRPKVAPIAWLESLSVGSTLGVVLLQLLILFGVPVPPGLLALVMLVAAAANLVRLARWEGYRTLHEPLLWGLHISYAFVSVGLLMWAMALMGAFRVELALHALAIGGIATMMLAMMSRVSLGHTGRTIRTLPGIGVGLGLMFAGALLRSPVLAMFPQITHWTYNLSILFWCIAYLIFLLHYTVPLLTARVDGRDG
;
A
#
# COMPACT_ATOMS: atom_id res chain seq x y z
N MET A 1 -37.97 -24.14 -33.30
CA MET A 1 -37.35 -22.80 -33.36
C MET A 1 -36.04 -22.88 -32.57
N LYS A 2 -34.90 -22.84 -33.27
CA LYS A 2 -33.57 -23.18 -32.74
C LYS A 2 -33.08 -22.12 -31.74
N SER A 3 -32.53 -22.56 -30.61
CA SER A 3 -31.86 -21.71 -29.64
C SER A 3 -30.60 -21.11 -30.27
N ALA A 4 -30.47 -19.80 -30.19
CA ALA A 4 -29.25 -19.09 -30.55
C ALA A 4 -28.23 -19.31 -29.42
N THR A 5 -27.34 -20.27 -29.60
CA THR A 5 -26.09 -20.36 -28.86
C THR A 5 -25.22 -19.17 -29.25
N SER A 6 -25.10 -18.20 -28.34
CA SER A 6 -24.12 -17.12 -28.48
C SER A 6 -22.72 -17.72 -28.52
N ALA A 7 -22.02 -17.57 -29.65
CA ALA A 7 -20.62 -17.96 -29.79
C ALA A 7 -19.77 -17.25 -28.72
N PRO A 8 -18.77 -17.93 -28.13
CA PRO A 8 -17.84 -17.27 -27.22
C PRO A 8 -17.07 -16.21 -28.03
N GLN A 9 -17.17 -14.95 -27.62
CA GLN A 9 -16.33 -13.87 -28.13
C GLN A 9 -14.87 -14.35 -28.08
N SER A 10 -14.14 -14.23 -29.18
CA SER A 10 -12.76 -14.68 -29.28
C SER A 10 -11.90 -13.91 -28.29
N ALA A 11 -11.71 -14.48 -27.10
CA ALA A 11 -10.81 -13.97 -26.10
C ALA A 11 -9.42 -13.83 -26.75
N SER A 12 -8.87 -12.62 -26.79
CA SER A 12 -7.50 -12.35 -27.25
C SER A 12 -6.53 -13.35 -26.61
N GLY A 13 -5.45 -13.75 -27.31
CA GLY A 13 -4.46 -14.68 -26.74
C GLY A 13 -3.95 -14.24 -25.37
N LEU A 14 -3.85 -12.93 -25.14
CA LEU A 14 -3.44 -12.32 -23.87
C LEU A 14 -4.45 -12.51 -22.74
N THR A 15 -5.75 -12.52 -23.01
CA THR A 15 -6.78 -12.83 -21.98
C THR A 15 -6.74 -14.29 -21.53
N ARG A 16 -6.07 -15.19 -22.28
CA ARG A 16 -5.86 -16.58 -21.83
C ARG A 16 -4.77 -16.68 -20.75
N LEU A 17 -3.80 -15.76 -20.74
CA LEU A 17 -2.72 -15.73 -19.75
C LEU A 17 -3.31 -15.47 -18.35
N PRO A 18 -3.14 -16.38 -17.37
CA PRO A 18 -3.73 -16.20 -16.05
C PRO A 18 -3.31 -14.89 -15.38
N VAL A 19 -2.04 -14.50 -15.53
CA VAL A 19 -1.49 -13.26 -14.98
C VAL A 19 -2.17 -11.99 -15.53
N ALA A 20 -2.85 -12.05 -16.67
CA ALA A 20 -3.54 -10.90 -17.26
C ALA A 20 -5.05 -10.87 -16.98
N ARG A 21 -5.58 -11.77 -16.13
CA ARG A 21 -7.02 -11.88 -15.87
C ARG A 21 -7.55 -10.94 -14.80
N LEU A 22 -6.77 -10.63 -13.77
CA LEU A 22 -7.15 -9.72 -12.70
C LEU A 22 -5.95 -8.88 -12.29
N ALA A 23 -6.20 -7.60 -12.00
CA ALA A 23 -5.17 -6.62 -11.73
C ALA A 23 -4.27 -6.98 -10.53
N PHE A 24 -4.79 -7.68 -9.52
CA PHE A 24 -3.95 -8.07 -8.38
C PHE A 24 -2.81 -9.01 -8.80
N ARG A 25 -3.00 -9.85 -9.83
CA ARG A 25 -2.01 -10.87 -10.21
C ARG A 25 -0.66 -10.29 -10.63
N PRO A 26 -0.58 -9.43 -11.68
CA PRO A 26 0.69 -8.88 -12.10
C PRO A 26 1.20 -7.86 -11.08
N PHE A 27 0.33 -7.03 -10.51
CA PHE A 27 0.78 -5.99 -9.58
C PHE A 27 1.31 -6.55 -8.27
N PHE A 28 0.71 -7.60 -7.69
CA PHE A 28 1.24 -8.19 -6.46
C PHE A 28 2.58 -8.87 -6.70
N LEU A 29 2.72 -9.61 -7.79
CA LEU A 29 3.96 -10.27 -8.16
C LEU A 29 5.09 -9.25 -8.39
N LEU A 30 4.83 -8.26 -9.26
CA LEU A 30 5.83 -7.26 -9.63
C LEU A 30 6.14 -6.31 -8.46
N ALA A 31 5.16 -5.90 -7.66
CA ALA A 31 5.40 -5.05 -6.50
C ALA A 31 6.27 -5.76 -5.45
N SER A 32 6.00 -7.04 -5.15
CA SER A 32 6.84 -7.80 -4.22
C SER A 32 8.24 -8.03 -4.74
N LEU A 33 8.41 -8.36 -6.02
CA LEU A 33 9.74 -8.50 -6.62
C LEU A 33 10.50 -7.18 -6.57
N PHE A 34 9.83 -6.10 -6.99
CA PHE A 34 10.39 -4.76 -6.99
C PHE A 34 10.76 -4.26 -5.59
N SER A 35 9.96 -4.57 -4.57
CA SER A 35 10.28 -4.16 -3.20
C SER A 35 11.52 -4.87 -2.66
N VAL A 36 11.70 -6.17 -2.94
CA VAL A 36 12.91 -6.91 -2.56
C VAL A 36 14.13 -6.33 -3.27
N LEU A 37 14.07 -6.13 -4.58
CA LEU A 37 15.19 -5.57 -5.37
C LEU A 37 15.55 -4.16 -4.89
N SER A 38 14.54 -3.30 -4.67
CA SER A 38 14.76 -1.94 -4.18
C SER A 38 15.39 -1.91 -2.79
N MET A 39 15.00 -2.83 -1.92
CA MET A 39 15.57 -2.92 -0.58
C MET A 39 16.99 -3.51 -0.57
N ILE A 40 17.35 -4.36 -1.53
CA ILE A 40 18.75 -4.78 -1.74
C ILE A 40 19.61 -3.61 -2.19
N VAL A 41 19.13 -2.79 -3.13
CA VAL A 41 19.83 -1.55 -3.54
C VAL A 41 19.98 -0.60 -2.36
N TRP A 42 18.94 -0.46 -1.54
CA TRP A 42 18.98 0.35 -0.33
C TRP A 42 19.95 -0.17 0.73
N PHE A 43 20.04 -1.50 0.90
CA PHE A 43 21.01 -2.13 1.78
C PHE A 43 22.45 -1.82 1.35
N ALA A 44 22.74 -1.98 0.06
CA ALA A 44 24.05 -1.72 -0.52
C ALA A 44 24.47 -0.26 -0.31
N PHE A 45 23.54 0.69 -0.51
CA PHE A 45 23.77 2.11 -0.26
C PHE A 45 24.29 2.41 1.16
N TRP A 46 23.70 1.78 2.19
CA TRP A 46 24.14 1.97 3.58
C TRP A 46 25.52 1.37 3.89
N HIS A 47 26.02 0.48 3.03
CA HIS A 47 27.35 -0.14 3.17
C HIS A 47 28.41 0.52 2.26
N GLY A 48 28.06 1.63 1.60
CA GLY A 48 28.99 2.36 0.72
C GLY A 48 29.04 1.83 -0.71
N ASP A 49 28.27 0.79 -1.04
CA ASP A 49 28.17 0.26 -2.40
C ASP A 49 27.21 1.10 -3.24
N ILE A 50 27.67 1.56 -4.41
CA ILE A 50 26.85 2.30 -5.36
C ILE A 50 26.42 1.35 -6.48
N LEU A 51 25.34 0.60 -6.25
CA LEU A 51 24.75 -0.27 -7.27
C LEU A 51 23.98 0.51 -8.35
N LEU A 52 23.52 1.72 -8.01
CA LEU A 52 22.60 2.48 -8.85
C LEU A 52 22.79 4.00 -8.68
N ARG A 53 22.54 4.76 -9.75
CA ARG A 53 22.51 6.24 -9.76
C ARG A 53 21.15 6.74 -10.26
N PRO A 54 20.10 6.62 -9.44
CA PRO A 54 18.74 6.91 -9.87
C PRO A 54 18.48 8.40 -10.03
N HIS A 55 17.39 8.73 -10.73
CA HIS A 55 16.79 10.06 -10.69
C HIS A 55 16.56 10.51 -9.22
N GLY A 56 16.85 11.78 -8.91
CA GLY A 56 16.66 12.34 -7.56
C GLY A 56 17.65 11.86 -6.49
N GLY A 57 18.54 10.92 -6.79
CA GLY A 57 19.47 10.32 -5.83
C GLY A 57 18.81 9.24 -4.94
N LEU A 58 19.63 8.42 -4.26
CA LEU A 58 19.16 7.21 -3.58
C LEU A 58 18.19 7.47 -2.41
N MET A 59 18.32 8.59 -1.70
CA MET A 59 17.40 8.94 -0.61
C MET A 59 16.00 9.27 -1.14
N TRP A 60 15.92 10.09 -2.19
CA TRP A 60 14.66 10.38 -2.87
C TRP A 60 14.09 9.11 -3.48
N TRP A 61 14.92 8.33 -4.17
CA TRP A 61 14.52 7.12 -4.88
C TRP A 61 13.95 6.08 -3.91
N HIS A 62 14.61 5.78 -2.80
CA HIS A 62 14.07 4.86 -1.79
C HIS A 62 12.70 5.32 -1.26
N GLN A 63 12.61 6.59 -0.84
CA GLN A 63 11.35 7.15 -0.33
C GLN A 63 10.24 7.07 -1.39
N HIS A 64 10.55 7.48 -2.62
CA HIS A 64 9.64 7.50 -3.75
C HIS A 64 9.17 6.10 -4.14
N GLU A 65 10.11 5.17 -4.32
CA GLU A 65 9.84 3.83 -4.81
C GLU A 65 9.09 2.98 -3.78
N MET A 66 9.26 3.20 -2.48
CA MET A 66 8.46 2.51 -1.47
C MET A 66 7.01 2.99 -1.43
N ILE A 67 6.75 4.26 -1.73
CA ILE A 67 5.40 4.84 -1.72
C ILE A 67 4.69 4.60 -3.07
N PHE A 68 5.29 5.05 -4.18
CA PHE A 68 4.69 5.10 -5.51
C PHE A 68 5.10 3.94 -6.42
N GLY A 69 6.25 3.31 -6.18
CA GLY A 69 6.64 2.07 -6.85
C GLY A 69 5.89 0.88 -6.27
N PHE A 70 6.25 0.50 -5.05
CA PHE A 70 5.69 -0.63 -4.31
C PHE A 70 4.26 -0.37 -3.82
N GLY A 71 4.05 0.65 -2.98
CA GLY A 71 2.77 0.88 -2.31
C GLY A 71 1.61 1.12 -3.29
N ALA A 72 1.79 2.02 -4.25
CA ALA A 72 0.78 2.31 -5.26
C ALA A 72 0.46 1.10 -6.16
N ALA A 73 1.45 0.27 -6.52
CA ALA A 73 1.19 -0.94 -7.30
C ALA A 73 0.27 -1.91 -6.55
N VAL A 74 0.54 -2.15 -5.26
CA VAL A 74 -0.32 -3.01 -4.44
C VAL A 74 -1.73 -2.40 -4.29
N VAL A 75 -1.84 -1.09 -4.04
CA VAL A 75 -3.12 -0.39 -3.96
C VAL A 75 -3.92 -0.52 -5.26
N VAL A 76 -3.30 -0.27 -6.41
CA VAL A 76 -3.96 -0.35 -7.73
C VAL A 76 -4.37 -1.80 -8.03
N GLY A 77 -3.49 -2.77 -7.80
CA GLY A 77 -3.80 -4.19 -7.97
C GLY A 77 -5.00 -4.63 -7.12
N PHE A 78 -5.05 -4.18 -5.87
CA PHE A 78 -6.18 -4.45 -4.98
C PHE A 78 -7.46 -3.74 -5.44
N LEU A 79 -7.42 -2.43 -5.67
CA LEU A 79 -8.61 -1.63 -5.99
C LEU A 79 -9.24 -2.01 -7.33
N LEU A 80 -8.44 -2.24 -8.38
CA LEU A 80 -8.95 -2.64 -9.69
C LEU A 80 -9.49 -4.09 -9.69
N THR A 81 -9.11 -4.91 -8.71
CA THR A 81 -9.72 -6.22 -8.47
C THR A 81 -11.00 -6.09 -7.63
N ALA A 82 -10.97 -5.27 -6.59
CA ALA A 82 -12.10 -5.08 -5.68
C ALA A 82 -13.28 -4.36 -6.33
N VAL A 83 -13.02 -3.38 -7.21
CA VAL A 83 -14.06 -2.62 -7.93
C VAL A 83 -14.95 -3.55 -8.77
N GLN A 84 -14.39 -4.61 -9.36
CA GLN A 84 -15.17 -5.60 -10.09
C GLN A 84 -16.18 -6.30 -9.19
N ASN A 85 -15.78 -6.69 -7.98
CA ASN A 85 -16.67 -7.38 -7.03
C ASN A 85 -17.80 -6.47 -6.54
N TRP A 86 -17.53 -5.18 -6.33
CA TRP A 86 -18.55 -4.26 -5.83
C TRP A 86 -19.50 -3.80 -6.94
N THR A 87 -18.98 -3.54 -8.14
CA THR A 87 -19.76 -3.02 -9.28
C THR A 87 -20.48 -4.12 -10.06
N GLY A 88 -20.06 -5.38 -9.92
CA GLY A 88 -20.52 -6.50 -10.76
C GLY A 88 -20.08 -6.37 -12.23
N ARG A 89 -19.20 -5.41 -12.55
CA ARG A 89 -18.71 -5.13 -13.90
C ARG A 89 -17.28 -5.62 -14.05
N PRO A 90 -16.90 -6.22 -15.18
CA PRO A 90 -15.53 -6.66 -15.40
C PRO A 90 -14.57 -5.46 -15.39
N SER A 91 -13.45 -5.62 -14.68
CA SER A 91 -12.35 -4.66 -14.71
C SER A 91 -11.48 -4.84 -15.96
N ILE A 92 -10.41 -4.06 -16.09
CA ILE A 92 -9.45 -4.24 -17.18
C ILE A 92 -8.75 -5.60 -17.09
N THR A 93 -8.65 -6.29 -18.23
CA THR A 93 -7.98 -7.59 -18.38
C THR A 93 -7.20 -7.60 -19.70
N GLY A 94 -6.29 -8.55 -19.89
CA GLY A 94 -5.53 -8.69 -21.14
C GLY A 94 -4.66 -7.47 -21.46
N ALA A 95 -4.70 -7.00 -22.71
CA ALA A 95 -3.86 -5.92 -23.21
C ALA A 95 -4.00 -4.59 -22.44
N PRO A 96 -5.22 -4.07 -22.13
CA PRO A 96 -5.37 -2.88 -21.28
C PRO A 96 -4.69 -2.98 -19.91
N LEU A 97 -4.78 -4.15 -19.26
CA LEU A 97 -4.10 -4.39 -17.98
C LEU A 97 -2.58 -4.41 -18.16
N LEU A 98 -2.08 -5.11 -19.17
CA LEU A 98 -0.65 -5.16 -19.48
C LEU A 98 -0.10 -3.79 -19.89
N GLY A 99 -0.89 -2.94 -20.55
CA GLY A 99 -0.53 -1.55 -20.84
C GLY A 99 -0.33 -0.74 -19.56
N LEU A 100 -1.23 -0.87 -18.59
CA LEU A 100 -1.09 -0.20 -17.28
C LEU A 100 0.13 -0.73 -16.50
N VAL A 101 0.39 -2.04 -16.55
CA VAL A 101 1.62 -2.66 -16.00
C VAL A 101 2.87 -2.12 -16.70
N GLY A 102 2.81 -1.96 -18.03
CA GLY A 102 3.91 -1.40 -18.83
C GLY A 102 4.25 0.03 -18.46
N VAL A 103 3.24 0.89 -18.26
CA VAL A 103 3.44 2.27 -17.76
C VAL A 103 4.14 2.26 -16.41
N TRP A 104 3.66 1.44 -15.48
CA TRP A 104 4.29 1.30 -14.15
C TRP A 104 5.73 0.81 -14.27
N LEU A 105 5.98 -0.27 -15.00
CA LEU A 105 7.30 -0.88 -15.10
C LEU A 105 8.31 0.04 -15.80
N ALA A 106 7.88 0.73 -16.86
CA ALA A 106 8.72 1.69 -17.57
C ALA A 106 9.17 2.83 -16.66
N ALA A 107 8.29 3.34 -15.79
CA ALA A 107 8.66 4.34 -14.79
C ALA A 107 9.74 3.83 -13.83
N ARG A 108 9.61 2.60 -13.30
CA ARG A 108 10.62 2.02 -12.38
C ARG A 108 11.98 1.89 -13.05
N VAL A 109 12.01 1.38 -14.28
CA VAL A 109 13.25 1.20 -15.05
C VAL A 109 13.90 2.54 -15.37
N LEU A 110 13.14 3.51 -15.86
CA LEU A 110 13.69 4.81 -16.25
C LEU A 110 14.04 5.70 -15.06
N LEU A 111 13.42 5.53 -13.89
CA LEU A 111 13.87 6.22 -12.67
C LEU A 111 15.15 5.59 -12.11
N ALA A 112 15.29 4.26 -12.22
CA ALA A 112 16.49 3.55 -11.83
C ALA A 112 17.68 3.83 -12.78
N TYR A 113 17.39 3.90 -14.07
CA TYR A 113 18.33 4.17 -15.16
C TYR A 113 17.78 5.31 -16.02
N PRO A 114 18.06 6.58 -15.66
CA PRO A 114 17.54 7.75 -16.39
C PRO A 114 17.94 7.84 -17.86
N MET A 115 19.04 7.18 -18.26
CA MET A 115 19.53 7.13 -19.65
C MET A 115 19.67 8.52 -20.32
N GLY A 116 19.92 9.57 -19.53
CA GLY A 116 20.02 10.95 -20.03
C GLY A 116 18.68 11.58 -20.45
N LEU A 117 17.54 10.94 -20.19
CA LEU A 117 16.22 11.50 -20.48
C LEU A 117 15.94 12.75 -19.62
N PRO A 118 15.18 13.73 -20.15
CA PRO A 118 14.85 14.92 -19.39
C PRO A 118 13.89 14.59 -18.23
N ALA A 119 14.11 15.23 -17.08
CA ALA A 119 13.38 14.93 -15.85
C ALA A 119 11.85 15.07 -15.97
N TRP A 120 11.34 15.99 -16.81
CA TRP A 120 9.90 16.14 -17.03
C TRP A 120 9.27 14.90 -17.68
N LEU A 121 10.02 14.16 -18.50
CA LEU A 121 9.53 12.94 -19.16
C LEU A 121 9.45 11.78 -18.15
N LEU A 122 10.46 11.66 -17.28
CA LEU A 122 10.46 10.69 -16.18
C LEU A 122 9.27 10.93 -15.25
N MET A 123 9.06 12.19 -14.87
CA MET A 123 7.92 12.64 -14.07
C MET A 123 6.58 12.30 -14.75
N LEU A 124 6.42 12.66 -16.03
CA LEU A 124 5.16 12.41 -16.75
C LEU A 124 4.80 10.92 -16.78
N LEU A 125 5.78 10.07 -17.10
CA LEU A 125 5.58 8.63 -17.18
C LEU A 125 5.20 8.02 -15.83
N ASP A 126 5.91 8.41 -14.77
CA ASP A 126 5.67 7.88 -13.43
C ASP A 126 4.37 8.38 -12.81
N VAL A 127 4.06 9.67 -12.95
CA VAL A 127 2.81 10.26 -12.45
C VAL A 127 1.60 9.67 -13.17
N ALA A 128 1.70 9.32 -14.46
CA ALA A 128 0.57 8.83 -15.26
C ALA A 128 -0.09 7.55 -14.71
N PHE A 129 0.65 6.69 -13.99
CA PHE A 129 0.14 5.43 -13.48
C PHE A 129 -1.12 5.58 -12.62
N LEU A 130 -1.11 6.52 -11.66
CA LEU A 130 -2.18 6.71 -10.69
C LEU A 130 -3.45 7.34 -11.29
N PRO A 131 -3.38 8.41 -12.12
CA PRO A 131 -4.53 8.94 -12.84
C PRO A 131 -5.16 7.92 -13.80
N LEU A 132 -4.35 7.11 -14.49
CA LEU A 132 -4.87 6.04 -15.35
C LEU A 132 -5.66 5.00 -14.55
N ALA A 133 -5.13 4.55 -13.40
CA ALA A 133 -5.85 3.66 -12.51
C ALA A 133 -7.13 4.31 -11.94
N ALA A 134 -7.07 5.58 -11.57
CA ALA A 134 -8.22 6.35 -11.08
C ALA A 134 -9.31 6.48 -12.14
N LEU A 135 -8.94 6.68 -13.41
CA LEU A 135 -9.86 6.76 -14.53
C LEU A 135 -10.58 5.42 -14.75
N VAL A 136 -9.86 4.30 -14.74
CA VAL A 136 -10.45 2.97 -14.88
C VAL A 136 -11.44 2.70 -13.74
N MET A 137 -11.01 2.92 -12.50
CA MET A 137 -11.85 2.72 -11.32
C MET A 137 -13.09 3.63 -11.34
N GLY A 138 -12.89 4.92 -11.60
CA GLY A 138 -13.96 5.93 -11.63
C GLY A 138 -15.03 5.60 -12.66
N ARG A 139 -14.63 5.20 -13.88
CA ARG A 139 -15.58 4.79 -14.93
C ARG A 139 -16.47 3.63 -14.47
N LEU A 140 -15.90 2.59 -13.85
CA LEU A 140 -16.66 1.43 -13.38
C LEU A 140 -17.62 1.79 -12.24
N VAL A 141 -17.17 2.60 -11.29
CA VAL A 141 -17.97 3.02 -10.13
C VAL A 141 -19.12 3.94 -10.56
N VAL A 142 -18.86 4.93 -11.42
CA VAL A 142 -19.89 5.83 -11.96
C VAL A 142 -20.92 5.04 -12.77
N ALA A 143 -20.47 4.12 -13.64
CA ALA A 143 -21.37 3.29 -14.43
C ALA A 143 -22.26 2.38 -13.58
N ALA A 144 -21.78 1.94 -12.40
CA ALA A 144 -22.56 1.17 -11.43
C ALA A 144 -23.34 2.04 -10.43
N ARG A 145 -23.21 3.37 -10.49
CA ARG A 145 -23.83 4.34 -9.55
C ARG A 145 -23.49 4.06 -8.08
N LEU A 146 -22.31 3.52 -7.80
CA LEU A 146 -21.85 3.21 -6.44
C LEU A 146 -21.09 4.38 -5.83
N TRP A 147 -21.77 5.51 -5.65
CA TRP A 147 -21.17 6.80 -5.24
C TRP A 147 -20.28 6.72 -4.00
N ARG A 148 -20.65 5.90 -3.01
CA ARG A 148 -19.84 5.71 -1.81
C ARG A 148 -18.45 5.16 -2.10
N ASN A 149 -18.28 4.39 -3.18
CA ASN A 149 -16.99 3.81 -3.56
C ASN A 149 -16.15 4.79 -4.41
N LEU A 150 -16.70 5.95 -4.83
CA LEU A 150 -15.90 6.98 -5.50
C LEU A 150 -14.85 7.60 -4.59
N MET A 151 -14.98 7.48 -3.27
CA MET A 151 -14.00 7.97 -2.29
C MET A 151 -12.55 7.55 -2.58
N PHE A 152 -12.33 6.41 -3.25
CA PHE A 152 -11.00 5.95 -3.63
C PHE A 152 -10.39 6.71 -4.81
N VAL A 153 -11.22 7.30 -5.68
CA VAL A 153 -10.76 8.04 -6.87
C VAL A 153 -10.03 9.33 -6.46
N PRO A 154 -10.58 10.22 -5.60
CA PRO A 154 -9.83 11.35 -5.07
C PRO A 154 -8.54 10.94 -4.36
N VAL A 155 -8.53 9.82 -3.63
CA VAL A 155 -7.31 9.36 -2.95
C VAL A 155 -6.22 8.97 -3.96
N LEU A 156 -6.56 8.29 -5.06
CA LEU A 156 -5.61 7.98 -6.13
C LEU A 156 -5.09 9.25 -6.82
N LEU A 157 -5.95 10.25 -7.03
CA LEU A 157 -5.54 11.53 -7.61
C LEU A 157 -4.67 12.36 -6.65
N LEU A 158 -4.94 12.32 -5.35
CA LEU A 158 -4.09 12.95 -4.34
C LEU A 158 -2.74 12.23 -4.20
N LEU A 159 -2.70 10.91 -4.38
CA LEU A 159 -1.43 10.18 -4.48
C LEU A 159 -0.65 10.62 -5.73
N ALA A 160 -1.33 10.84 -6.86
CA ALA A 160 -0.68 11.37 -8.06
C ALA A 160 -0.15 12.79 -7.85
N LEU A 161 -0.88 13.63 -7.11
CA LEU A 161 -0.44 14.97 -6.71
C LEU A 161 0.77 14.93 -5.78
N ALA A 162 0.76 14.04 -4.79
CA ALA A 162 1.88 13.81 -3.89
C ALA A 162 3.14 13.34 -4.65
N ASN A 163 2.95 12.46 -5.63
CA ASN A 163 4.01 12.01 -6.52
C ASN A 163 4.57 13.18 -7.36
N LEU A 164 3.67 13.92 -8.01
CA LEU A 164 4.03 15.11 -8.80
C LEU A 164 4.84 16.11 -7.97
N ALA A 165 4.42 16.37 -6.72
CA ALA A 165 5.17 17.25 -5.82
C ALA A 165 6.60 16.74 -5.56
N MET A 166 6.79 15.43 -5.36
CA MET A 166 8.13 14.87 -5.17
C MET A 166 9.03 15.05 -6.41
N HIS A 167 8.50 14.84 -7.61
CA HIS A 167 9.24 15.09 -8.87
C HIS A 167 9.56 16.57 -9.06
N LEU A 168 8.57 17.45 -8.89
CA LEU A 168 8.77 18.90 -8.98
C LEU A 168 9.79 19.40 -7.95
N GLY A 169 9.82 18.79 -6.76
CA GLY A 169 10.79 19.08 -5.72
C GLY A 169 12.22 18.75 -6.16
N VAL A 170 12.43 17.62 -6.85
CA VAL A 170 13.74 17.27 -7.43
C VAL A 170 14.11 18.23 -8.55
N ILE A 171 13.19 18.47 -9.50
CA ILE A 171 13.43 19.33 -10.67
C ILE A 171 13.77 20.76 -10.26
N GLN A 172 13.11 21.28 -9.22
CA GLN A 172 13.30 22.65 -8.73
C GLN A 172 14.35 22.77 -7.60
N GLY A 173 14.93 21.66 -7.13
CA GLY A 173 15.84 21.66 -5.98
C GLY A 173 15.18 22.05 -4.65
N LYS A 174 13.87 21.85 -4.50
CA LYS A 174 13.07 22.22 -3.32
C LYS A 174 12.85 21.03 -2.39
N LEU A 175 13.75 20.84 -1.43
CA LEU A 175 13.65 19.79 -0.40
C LEU A 175 12.32 19.77 0.36
N PRO A 176 11.71 20.91 0.77
CA PRO A 176 10.41 20.88 1.44
C PRO A 176 9.33 20.21 0.58
N LEU A 177 9.31 20.47 -0.72
CA LEU A 177 8.29 19.91 -1.62
C LEU A 177 8.42 18.38 -1.75
N ILE A 178 9.65 17.86 -1.76
CA ILE A 178 9.93 16.42 -1.70
C ILE A 178 9.40 15.81 -0.39
N ARG A 179 9.72 16.47 0.74
CA ARG A 179 9.35 16.00 2.08
C ARG A 179 7.84 15.95 2.25
N GLU A 180 7.15 17.06 1.99
CA GLU A 180 5.70 17.16 2.17
C GLU A 180 4.94 16.25 1.20
N GLY A 181 5.45 16.06 -0.04
CA GLY A 181 4.90 15.09 -0.98
C GLY A 181 4.99 13.65 -0.48
N GLY A 182 6.13 13.26 0.08
CA GLY A 182 6.29 11.94 0.69
C GLY A 182 5.42 11.72 1.92
N TYR A 183 5.32 12.73 2.79
CA TYR A 183 4.47 12.68 3.99
C TYR A 183 3.01 12.49 3.61
N LEU A 184 2.54 13.26 2.62
CA LEU A 184 1.20 13.13 2.07
C LEU A 184 0.98 11.73 1.47
N GLY A 185 1.94 11.19 0.72
CA GLY A 185 1.86 9.85 0.14
C GLY A 185 1.65 8.74 1.18
N VAL A 186 2.45 8.75 2.26
CA VAL A 186 2.31 7.79 3.37
C VAL A 186 0.95 7.92 4.05
N LEU A 187 0.51 9.16 4.35
CA LEU A 187 -0.77 9.42 5.02
C LEU A 187 -1.98 9.04 4.16
N LEU A 188 -1.91 9.21 2.84
CA LEU A 188 -2.97 8.79 1.92
C LEU A 188 -3.13 7.26 1.89
N ILE A 189 -2.03 6.51 1.90
CA ILE A 189 -2.11 5.04 2.01
C ILE A 189 -2.62 4.64 3.40
N ALA A 190 -2.22 5.33 4.47
CA ALA A 190 -2.77 5.11 5.81
C ALA A 190 -4.29 5.38 5.88
N VAL A 191 -4.79 6.41 5.18
CA VAL A 191 -6.23 6.65 5.03
C VAL A 191 -6.91 5.47 4.33
N LEU A 192 -6.33 4.91 3.26
CA LEU A 192 -6.87 3.70 2.63
C LEU A 192 -6.93 2.52 3.62
N MET A 193 -5.92 2.36 4.48
CA MET A 193 -5.94 1.35 5.54
C MET A 193 -7.07 1.58 6.54
N VAL A 194 -7.29 2.81 7.00
CA VAL A 194 -8.37 3.14 7.96
C VAL A 194 -9.75 2.89 7.33
N LEU A 195 -9.92 3.24 6.06
CA LEU A 195 -11.17 3.10 5.32
C LEU A 195 -11.53 1.64 5.01
N LEU A 196 -10.57 0.89 4.44
CA LEU A 196 -10.75 -0.51 4.08
C LEU A 196 -10.71 -1.38 5.34
N GLY A 197 -9.73 -1.16 6.21
CA GLY A 197 -9.46 -1.93 7.42
C GLY A 197 -10.69 -2.08 8.31
N GLY A 198 -11.38 -1.00 8.63
CA GLY A 198 -12.56 -1.11 9.49
C GLY A 198 -13.81 -1.73 8.86
N ARG A 199 -13.78 -2.03 7.56
CA ARG A 199 -14.80 -2.89 6.93
C ARG A 199 -14.36 -4.34 6.89
N VAL A 200 -13.13 -4.57 6.44
CA VAL A 200 -12.61 -5.91 6.09
C VAL A 200 -12.09 -6.68 7.31
N ILE A 201 -11.38 -6.02 8.24
CA ILE A 201 -10.79 -6.66 9.41
C ILE A 201 -11.87 -7.24 10.33
N PRO A 202 -12.88 -6.47 10.80
CA PRO A 202 -13.93 -7.04 11.63
C PRO A 202 -14.78 -8.08 10.89
N PHE A 203 -14.99 -7.93 9.57
CA PHE A 203 -15.68 -8.94 8.75
C PHE A 203 -14.90 -10.25 8.68
N PHE A 204 -13.60 -10.18 8.44
CA PHE A 204 -12.74 -11.35 8.35
C PHE A 204 -12.55 -12.04 9.71
N THR A 205 -12.48 -11.26 10.79
CA THR A 205 -12.45 -11.81 12.15
C THR A 205 -13.77 -12.51 12.50
N SER A 206 -14.91 -11.88 12.22
CA SER A 206 -16.21 -12.50 12.51
C SER A 206 -16.45 -13.78 11.71
N LEU A 207 -16.06 -13.78 10.43
CA LEU A 207 -16.14 -14.95 9.56
C LEU A 207 -15.28 -16.11 10.09
N LYS A 208 -14.06 -15.83 10.54
CA LYS A 208 -13.17 -16.89 11.07
C LYS A 208 -13.64 -17.44 12.42
N LEU A 209 -14.18 -16.57 13.27
CA LEU A 209 -14.67 -16.96 14.60
C LEU A 209 -16.06 -17.61 14.57
N GLY A 210 -16.77 -17.59 13.44
CA GLY A 210 -18.16 -18.04 13.36
C GLY A 210 -19.11 -17.21 14.21
N ARG A 211 -18.81 -15.91 14.36
CA ARG A 211 -19.53 -14.98 15.24
C ARG A 211 -20.19 -13.85 14.46
N PRO A 212 -21.24 -13.22 15.02
CA PRO A 212 -21.77 -11.98 14.46
C PRO A 212 -20.66 -10.93 14.33
N LYS A 213 -20.65 -10.21 13.20
CA LYS A 213 -19.76 -9.08 13.01
C LYS A 213 -20.07 -8.01 14.06
N VAL A 214 -19.04 -7.56 14.77
CA VAL A 214 -19.17 -6.48 15.75
C VAL A 214 -19.78 -5.24 15.09
N ALA A 215 -20.89 -4.76 15.64
CA ALA A 215 -21.60 -3.63 15.10
C ALA A 215 -20.73 -2.36 15.14
N PRO A 216 -20.65 -1.58 14.04
CA PRO A 216 -19.94 -0.31 14.03
C PRO A 216 -20.63 0.71 14.96
N ILE A 217 -19.85 1.46 15.72
CA ILE A 217 -20.35 2.60 16.51
C ILE A 217 -20.21 3.84 15.63
N ALA A 218 -21.33 4.44 15.23
CA ALA A 218 -21.36 5.48 14.20
C ALA A 218 -20.41 6.66 14.49
N TRP A 219 -20.43 7.20 15.72
CA TRP A 219 -19.56 8.32 16.08
C TRP A 219 -18.07 7.95 16.05
N LEU A 220 -17.72 6.71 16.45
CA LEU A 220 -16.34 6.24 16.47
C LEU A 220 -15.81 5.98 15.06
N GLU A 221 -16.65 5.45 14.18
CA GLU A 221 -16.33 5.29 12.75
C GLU A 221 -16.07 6.65 12.10
N SER A 222 -16.97 7.63 12.33
CA SER A 222 -16.82 9.00 11.83
C SER A 222 -15.60 9.68 12.41
N LEU A 223 -15.33 9.53 13.72
CA LEU A 223 -14.17 10.13 14.37
C LEU A 223 -12.87 9.52 13.83
N SER A 224 -12.78 8.20 13.70
CA SER A 224 -11.58 7.51 13.22
C SER A 224 -11.25 7.89 11.78
N VAL A 225 -12.24 7.85 10.89
CA VAL A 225 -12.06 8.22 9.48
C VAL A 225 -11.85 9.73 9.33
N GLY A 226 -12.69 10.54 9.97
CA GLY A 226 -12.70 12.00 9.86
C GLY A 226 -11.42 12.63 10.40
N SER A 227 -10.91 12.18 11.54
CA SER A 227 -9.64 12.68 12.08
C SER A 227 -8.44 12.28 11.21
N THR A 228 -8.40 11.05 10.68
CA THR A 228 -7.34 10.62 9.76
C THR A 228 -7.36 11.41 8.46
N LEU A 229 -8.55 11.69 7.91
CA LEU A 229 -8.72 12.60 6.77
C LEU A 229 -8.34 14.05 7.12
N GLY A 230 -8.61 14.48 8.36
CA GLY A 230 -8.16 15.77 8.89
C GLY A 230 -6.64 15.90 8.88
N VAL A 231 -5.91 14.85 9.28
CA VAL A 231 -4.43 14.82 9.17
C VAL A 231 -3.98 14.98 7.71
N VAL A 232 -4.61 14.26 6.77
CA VAL A 232 -4.31 14.40 5.33
C VAL A 232 -4.61 15.81 4.83
N LEU A 233 -5.73 16.41 5.24
CA LEU A 233 -6.10 17.76 4.84
C LEU A 233 -5.08 18.78 5.35
N LEU A 234 -4.69 18.70 6.62
CA LEU A 234 -3.66 19.58 7.18
C LEU A 234 -2.31 19.40 6.48
N GLN A 235 -1.92 18.17 6.17
CA GLN A 235 -0.69 17.90 5.41
C GLN A 235 -0.77 18.45 3.97
N LEU A 236 -1.94 18.38 3.34
CA LEU A 236 -2.18 18.97 2.03
C LEU A 236 -2.06 20.50 2.05
N LEU A 237 -2.56 21.15 3.11
CA LEU A 237 -2.39 22.59 3.32
C LEU A 237 -0.91 22.96 3.44
N ILE A 238 -0.13 22.20 4.23
CA ILE A 238 1.32 22.39 4.35
C ILE A 238 2.02 22.24 2.99
N LEU A 239 1.63 21.24 2.20
CA LEU A 239 2.17 21.02 0.86
C LEU A 239 1.95 22.24 -0.06
N PHE A 240 0.81 22.91 0.04
CA PHE A 240 0.49 24.12 -0.70
C PHE A 240 1.08 25.41 -0.08
N GLY A 241 1.93 25.30 0.93
CA GLY A 241 2.59 26.43 1.58
C GLY A 241 1.71 27.18 2.58
N VAL A 242 0.54 26.63 2.95
CA VAL A 242 -0.30 27.19 4.00
C VAL A 242 0.32 26.82 5.36
N PRO A 243 0.65 27.80 6.22
CA PRO A 243 1.24 27.52 7.52
C PRO A 243 0.21 26.83 8.42
N VAL A 244 0.56 25.64 8.91
CA VAL A 244 -0.23 24.89 9.91
C VAL A 244 0.56 24.83 11.21
N PRO A 245 0.00 25.25 12.36
CA PRO A 245 0.67 25.12 13.64
C PRO A 245 0.99 23.64 13.94
N PRO A 246 2.24 23.29 14.27
CA PRO A 246 2.62 21.90 14.58
C PRO A 246 1.77 21.28 15.69
N GLY A 247 1.37 22.07 16.69
CA GLY A 247 0.49 21.63 17.77
C GLY A 247 -0.91 21.24 17.31
N LEU A 248 -1.47 21.91 16.28
CA LEU A 248 -2.75 21.53 15.71
C LEU A 248 -2.65 20.19 14.96
N LEU A 249 -1.61 20.02 14.14
CA LEU A 249 -1.37 18.77 13.42
C LEU A 249 -1.15 17.60 14.42
N ALA A 250 -0.33 17.82 15.45
CA ALA A 250 -0.10 16.85 16.51
C ALA A 250 -1.39 16.47 17.25
N LEU A 251 -2.23 17.44 17.60
CA LEU A 251 -3.52 17.19 18.25
C LEU A 251 -4.44 16.33 17.39
N VAL A 252 -4.58 16.65 16.10
CA VAL A 252 -5.43 15.87 15.19
C VAL A 252 -4.87 14.45 14.99
N MET A 253 -3.54 14.30 14.93
CA MET A 253 -2.88 12.99 14.90
C MET A 253 -3.13 12.16 16.17
N LEU A 254 -3.11 12.79 17.35
CA LEU A 254 -3.41 12.12 18.63
C LEU A 254 -4.87 11.65 18.68
N VAL A 255 -5.81 12.49 18.25
CA VAL A 255 -7.23 12.12 18.14
C VAL A 255 -7.40 10.94 17.18
N ALA A 256 -6.75 11.00 16.00
CA ALA A 256 -6.79 9.92 15.03
C ALA A 256 -6.17 8.61 15.57
N ALA A 257 -5.04 8.69 16.26
CA ALA A 257 -4.40 7.54 16.88
C ALA A 257 -5.31 6.88 17.92
N ALA A 258 -5.86 7.68 18.83
CA ALA A 258 -6.76 7.21 19.90
C ALA A 258 -8.05 6.60 19.33
N ALA A 259 -8.72 7.30 18.41
CA ALA A 259 -9.96 6.81 17.81
C ALA A 259 -9.76 5.48 17.08
N ASN A 260 -8.69 5.37 16.27
CA ASN A 260 -8.37 4.12 15.58
C ASN A 260 -7.98 2.99 16.54
N LEU A 261 -7.32 3.27 17.66
CA LEU A 261 -6.95 2.27 18.65
C LEU A 261 -8.19 1.73 19.38
N VAL A 262 -9.10 2.61 19.80
CA VAL A 262 -10.38 2.24 20.40
C VAL A 262 -11.23 1.45 19.40
N ARG A 263 -11.25 1.86 18.13
CA ARG A 263 -11.94 1.14 17.05
C ARG A 263 -11.38 -0.27 16.87
N LEU A 264 -10.05 -0.43 16.84
CA LEU A 264 -9.37 -1.71 16.70
C LEU A 264 -9.66 -2.66 17.88
N ALA A 265 -9.63 -2.15 19.11
CA ALA A 265 -9.85 -2.94 20.32
C ALA A 265 -11.22 -3.67 20.31
N ARG A 266 -12.21 -3.12 19.59
CA ARG A 266 -13.54 -3.71 19.45
C ARG A 266 -13.60 -4.90 18.48
N TRP A 267 -12.61 -5.10 17.63
CA TRP A 267 -12.67 -6.11 16.56
C TRP A 267 -12.27 -7.52 16.99
N GLU A 268 -12.13 -7.77 18.30
CA GLU A 268 -11.81 -9.09 18.88
C GLU A 268 -10.54 -9.76 18.32
N GLY A 269 -9.56 -8.97 17.87
CA GLY A 269 -8.33 -9.49 17.22
C GLY A 269 -7.53 -10.47 18.08
N TYR A 270 -7.54 -10.28 19.40
CA TYR A 270 -6.89 -11.17 20.38
C TYR A 270 -7.41 -12.62 20.33
N ARG A 271 -8.60 -12.87 19.78
CA ARG A 271 -9.13 -14.24 19.60
C ARG A 271 -8.57 -14.93 18.35
N THR A 272 -7.79 -14.23 17.53
CA THR A 272 -7.29 -14.72 16.22
C THR A 272 -5.76 -14.84 16.18
N LEU A 273 -5.10 -14.91 17.33
CA LEU A 273 -3.63 -15.00 17.43
C LEU A 273 -3.04 -16.26 16.78
N HIS A 274 -3.82 -17.33 16.64
CA HIS A 274 -3.43 -18.55 15.94
C HIS A 274 -3.54 -18.45 14.41
N GLU A 275 -4.06 -17.33 13.88
CA GLU A 275 -4.32 -17.12 12.45
C GLU A 275 -3.46 -15.98 11.90
N PRO A 276 -2.29 -16.28 11.30
CA PRO A 276 -1.35 -15.26 10.84
C PRO A 276 -1.91 -14.17 9.94
N LEU A 277 -2.70 -14.55 8.94
CA LEU A 277 -3.31 -13.58 8.03
C LEU A 277 -4.32 -12.66 8.73
N LEU A 278 -4.81 -13.00 9.92
CA LEU A 278 -5.71 -12.15 10.70
C LEU A 278 -4.93 -11.31 11.70
N TRP A 279 -4.09 -11.91 12.55
CA TRP A 279 -3.32 -11.10 13.49
C TRP A 279 -2.41 -10.10 12.78
N GLY A 280 -1.89 -10.44 11.58
CA GLY A 280 -1.12 -9.51 10.75
C GLY A 280 -1.92 -8.27 10.34
N LEU A 281 -3.23 -8.42 10.08
CA LEU A 281 -4.11 -7.28 9.80
C LEU A 281 -4.40 -6.45 11.04
N HIS A 282 -4.57 -7.07 12.20
CA HIS A 282 -4.80 -6.36 13.46
C HIS A 282 -3.56 -5.58 13.91
N ILE A 283 -2.39 -6.23 13.90
CA ILE A 283 -1.12 -5.59 14.26
C ILE A 283 -0.84 -4.44 13.29
N SER A 284 -0.96 -4.66 11.98
CA SER A 284 -0.71 -3.57 11.02
C SER A 284 -1.68 -2.40 11.17
N TYR A 285 -2.94 -2.66 11.50
CA TYR A 285 -3.87 -1.58 11.83
C TYR A 285 -3.45 -0.83 13.11
N ALA A 286 -2.95 -1.54 14.13
CA ALA A 286 -2.43 -0.90 15.34
C ALA A 286 -1.26 0.05 15.04
N PHE A 287 -0.43 -0.28 14.05
CA PHE A 287 0.66 0.60 13.63
C PHE A 287 0.20 1.90 12.97
N VAL A 288 -1.03 1.99 12.49
CA VAL A 288 -1.62 3.30 12.12
C VAL A 288 -1.66 4.21 13.35
N SER A 289 -2.16 3.70 14.47
CA SER A 289 -2.19 4.45 15.73
C SER A 289 -0.80 4.73 16.29
N VAL A 290 0.09 3.72 16.30
CA VAL A 290 1.47 3.90 16.79
C VAL A 290 2.20 4.94 15.95
N GLY A 291 2.11 4.87 14.63
CA GLY A 291 2.79 5.79 13.73
C GLY A 291 2.27 7.23 13.84
N LEU A 292 0.96 7.43 13.94
CA LEU A 292 0.37 8.76 14.15
C LEU A 292 0.74 9.35 15.53
N LEU A 293 0.72 8.52 16.58
CA LEU A 293 1.19 8.93 17.92
C LEU A 293 2.67 9.33 17.88
N MET A 294 3.52 8.51 17.27
CA MET A 294 4.94 8.80 17.11
C MET A 294 5.17 10.08 16.32
N TRP A 295 4.36 10.34 15.30
CA TRP A 295 4.48 11.55 14.49
C TRP A 295 4.10 12.78 15.29
N ALA A 296 3.01 12.73 16.07
CA ALA A 296 2.65 13.80 17.00
C ALA A 296 3.78 14.09 18.00
N MET A 297 4.42 13.04 18.56
CA MET A 297 5.58 13.19 19.45
C MET A 297 6.79 13.82 18.74
N ALA A 298 7.05 13.44 17.49
CA ALA A 298 8.11 14.05 16.69
C ALA A 298 7.86 15.54 16.41
N LEU A 299 6.61 15.95 16.17
CA LEU A 299 6.24 17.36 16.03
C LEU A 299 6.42 18.16 17.32
N MET A 300 6.44 17.49 18.48
CA MET A 300 6.75 18.07 19.78
C MET A 300 8.24 17.98 20.15
N GLY A 301 9.10 17.54 19.22
CA GLY A 301 10.55 17.50 19.40
C GLY A 301 11.10 16.26 20.10
N ALA A 302 10.30 15.21 20.31
CA ALA A 302 10.77 14.01 21.01
C ALA A 302 11.84 13.23 20.23
N PHE A 303 11.72 13.17 18.90
CA PHE A 303 12.64 12.49 17.98
C PHE A 303 12.33 12.93 16.53
N ARG A 304 13.11 12.43 15.57
CA ARG A 304 12.93 12.78 14.16
C ARG A 304 11.68 12.12 13.55
N VAL A 305 10.99 12.84 12.68
CA VAL A 305 9.75 12.38 12.00
C VAL A 305 9.95 11.09 11.21
N GLU A 306 11.16 10.80 10.69
CA GLU A 306 11.35 9.59 9.88
C GLU A 306 11.09 8.31 10.68
N LEU A 307 11.29 8.30 12.01
CA LEU A 307 10.98 7.13 12.85
C LEU A 307 9.47 6.86 12.86
N ALA A 308 8.64 7.89 12.94
CA ALA A 308 7.19 7.76 12.88
C ALA A 308 6.70 7.30 11.50
N LEU A 309 7.32 7.81 10.43
CA LEU A 309 7.02 7.38 9.06
C LEU A 309 7.32 5.90 8.86
N HIS A 310 8.43 5.38 9.40
CA HIS A 310 8.76 3.97 9.27
C HIS A 310 7.83 3.07 10.11
N ALA A 311 7.29 3.57 11.23
CA ALA A 311 6.25 2.84 11.96
C ALA A 311 5.00 2.67 11.08
N LEU A 312 4.54 3.74 10.42
CA LEU A 312 3.44 3.68 9.46
C LEU A 312 3.77 2.81 8.24
N ALA A 313 4.94 3.01 7.64
CA ALA A 313 5.30 2.39 6.37
C ALA A 313 5.59 0.89 6.50
N ILE A 314 6.38 0.48 7.50
CA ILE A 314 6.78 -0.92 7.68
C ILE A 314 5.69 -1.67 8.46
N GLY A 315 5.39 -1.18 9.66
CA GLY A 315 4.47 -1.86 10.57
C GLY A 315 3.03 -1.76 10.12
N GLY A 316 2.63 -0.63 9.55
CA GLY A 316 1.29 -0.42 9.02
C GLY A 316 1.15 -0.92 7.58
N ILE A 317 1.59 -0.10 6.63
CA ILE A 317 1.32 -0.23 5.20
C ILE A 317 1.85 -1.56 4.67
N ALA A 318 3.15 -1.81 4.78
CA ALA A 318 3.78 -2.99 4.19
C ALA A 318 3.33 -4.29 4.88
N THR A 319 3.17 -4.31 6.20
CA THR A 319 2.66 -5.49 6.90
C THR A 319 1.20 -5.79 6.52
N MET A 320 0.36 -4.76 6.41
CA MET A 320 -1.03 -4.94 5.95
C MET A 320 -1.08 -5.42 4.50
N MET A 321 -0.22 -4.87 3.63
CA MET A 321 -0.09 -5.31 2.24
C MET A 321 0.31 -6.78 2.17
N LEU A 322 1.33 -7.24 2.90
CA LEU A 322 1.73 -8.64 2.92
C LEU A 322 0.58 -9.58 3.37
N ALA A 323 -0.14 -9.22 4.44
CA ALA A 323 -1.28 -9.99 4.93
C ALA A 323 -2.43 -10.03 3.92
N MET A 324 -2.78 -8.88 3.31
CA MET A 324 -3.86 -8.79 2.33
C MET A 324 -3.50 -9.44 1.01
N MET A 325 -2.30 -9.24 0.48
CA MET A 325 -1.83 -9.86 -0.75
C MET A 325 -1.88 -11.38 -0.61
N SER A 326 -1.42 -11.92 0.50
CA SER A 326 -1.51 -13.35 0.81
C SER A 326 -2.97 -13.86 0.78
N ARG A 327 -3.87 -13.16 1.48
CA ARG A 327 -5.29 -13.55 1.54
C ARG A 327 -5.99 -13.45 0.20
N VAL A 328 -5.84 -12.32 -0.50
CA VAL A 328 -6.45 -12.01 -1.80
C VAL A 328 -5.96 -12.99 -2.86
N SER A 329 -4.67 -13.32 -2.85
CA SER A 329 -4.10 -14.27 -3.79
C SER A 329 -4.72 -15.66 -3.67
N LEU A 330 -4.95 -16.16 -2.44
CA LEU A 330 -5.65 -17.45 -2.26
C LEU A 330 -7.13 -17.34 -2.65
N GLY A 331 -7.83 -16.33 -2.11
CA GLY A 331 -9.27 -16.19 -2.31
C GLY A 331 -9.69 -15.98 -3.76
N HIS A 332 -8.98 -15.14 -4.51
CA HIS A 332 -9.30 -14.88 -5.92
C HIS A 332 -8.77 -15.92 -6.89
N THR A 333 -7.86 -16.79 -6.45
CA THR A 333 -7.40 -17.93 -7.26
C THR A 333 -8.15 -19.24 -6.92
N GLY A 334 -9.22 -19.16 -6.12
CA GLY A 334 -10.10 -20.28 -5.78
C GLY A 334 -9.49 -21.25 -4.76
N ARG A 335 -8.36 -20.90 -4.16
CA ARG A 335 -7.65 -21.75 -3.18
C ARG A 335 -8.18 -21.49 -1.78
N THR A 336 -8.16 -22.51 -0.93
CA THR A 336 -8.53 -22.38 0.48
C THR A 336 -7.66 -21.31 1.16
N ILE A 337 -8.29 -20.36 1.84
CA ILE A 337 -7.61 -19.27 2.55
C ILE A 337 -7.02 -19.81 3.86
N ARG A 338 -5.87 -20.50 3.73
CA ARG A 338 -5.02 -20.94 4.84
C ARG A 338 -3.64 -20.34 4.63
N THR A 339 -3.03 -19.86 5.71
CA THR A 339 -1.65 -19.33 5.68
C THR A 339 -0.71 -20.37 5.07
N LEU A 340 -0.09 -20.05 3.93
CA LEU A 340 0.95 -20.88 3.33
C LEU A 340 2.22 -20.89 4.21
N PRO A 341 3.09 -21.91 4.09
CA PRO A 341 4.31 -22.01 4.88
C PRO A 341 5.15 -20.72 4.85
N GLY A 342 5.77 -20.41 6.00
CA GLY A 342 6.63 -19.24 6.15
C GLY A 342 5.91 -17.88 6.26
N ILE A 343 4.68 -17.70 5.77
CA ILE A 343 4.04 -16.37 5.77
C ILE A 343 3.80 -15.83 7.18
N GLY A 344 3.50 -16.69 8.16
CA GLY A 344 3.42 -16.26 9.54
C GLY A 344 4.76 -15.75 10.08
N VAL A 345 5.87 -16.37 9.67
CA VAL A 345 7.23 -15.90 9.97
C VAL A 345 7.49 -14.57 9.27
N GLY A 346 7.14 -14.44 7.99
CA GLY A 346 7.29 -13.18 7.24
C GLY A 346 6.54 -12.01 7.89
N LEU A 347 5.30 -12.22 8.34
CA LEU A 347 4.55 -11.22 9.09
C LEU A 347 5.22 -10.88 10.43
N GLY A 348 5.79 -11.88 11.12
CA GLY A 348 6.52 -11.67 12.37
C GLY A 348 7.81 -10.86 12.16
N LEU A 349 8.53 -11.14 11.08
CA LEU A 349 9.73 -10.39 10.68
C LEU A 349 9.39 -8.94 10.33
N MET A 350 8.30 -8.70 9.60
CA MET A 350 7.84 -7.34 9.30
C MET A 350 7.48 -6.56 10.58
N PHE A 351 6.79 -7.21 11.53
CA PHE A 351 6.50 -6.61 12.83
C PHE A 351 7.77 -6.30 13.62
N ALA A 352 8.70 -7.25 13.71
CA ALA A 352 9.99 -7.05 14.37
C ALA A 352 10.80 -5.91 13.71
N GLY A 353 10.84 -5.86 12.38
CA GLY A 353 11.50 -4.79 11.62
C GLY A 353 10.90 -3.42 11.91
N ALA A 354 9.56 -3.33 11.98
CA ALA A 354 8.86 -2.10 12.32
C ALA A 354 9.19 -1.61 13.73
N LEU A 355 9.22 -2.52 14.71
CA LEU A 355 9.61 -2.20 16.09
C LEU A 355 11.06 -1.71 16.18
N LEU A 356 11.99 -2.45 15.56
CA LEU A 356 13.41 -2.10 15.55
C LEU A 356 13.66 -0.75 14.89
N ARG A 357 13.07 -0.51 13.72
CA ARG A 357 13.31 0.71 12.93
C ARG A 357 12.67 1.96 13.52
N SER A 358 11.68 1.79 14.40
CA SER A 358 10.82 2.88 14.85
C SER A 358 10.82 3.06 16.37
N PRO A 359 9.95 2.44 17.19
CA PRO A 359 9.91 2.71 18.64
C PRO A 359 11.21 2.33 19.36
N VAL A 360 11.86 1.22 19.00
CA VAL A 360 13.12 0.83 19.63
C VAL A 360 14.23 1.83 19.30
N LEU A 361 14.34 2.24 18.04
CA LEU A 361 15.33 3.24 17.62
C LEU A 361 15.06 4.63 18.23
N ALA A 362 13.79 4.98 18.51
CA ALA A 362 13.43 6.21 19.19
C ALA A 362 13.98 6.25 20.63
N MET A 363 14.01 5.10 21.31
CA MET A 363 14.52 4.96 22.67
C MET A 363 16.04 4.77 22.71
N PHE A 364 16.62 4.13 21.70
CA PHE A 364 18.03 3.75 21.64
C PHE A 364 18.66 4.20 20.31
N PRO A 365 18.89 5.50 20.09
CA PRO A 365 19.42 6.02 18.82
C PRO A 365 20.81 5.49 18.47
N GLN A 366 21.61 5.07 19.45
CA GLN A 366 22.97 4.56 19.26
C GLN A 366 23.06 3.26 18.45
N ILE A 367 21.96 2.49 18.33
CA ILE A 367 21.94 1.22 17.57
C ILE A 367 21.44 1.39 16.12
N THR A 368 21.46 2.61 15.57
CA THR A 368 20.96 2.95 14.23
C THR A 368 21.44 1.98 13.13
N HIS A 369 22.74 1.69 13.07
CA HIS A 369 23.31 0.84 12.01
C HIS A 369 22.70 -0.58 12.02
N TRP A 370 22.57 -1.18 13.21
CA TRP A 370 21.99 -2.52 13.36
C TRP A 370 20.51 -2.56 13.02
N THR A 371 19.73 -1.56 13.45
CA THR A 371 18.29 -1.54 13.20
C THR A 371 17.97 -1.35 11.71
N TYR A 372 18.79 -0.59 10.97
CA TYR A 372 18.63 -0.43 9.52
C TYR A 372 18.84 -1.76 8.81
N ASN A 373 19.97 -2.42 9.08
CA ASN A 373 20.32 -3.68 8.43
C ASN A 373 19.31 -4.79 8.73
N LEU A 374 18.94 -4.97 10.00
CA LEU A 374 17.96 -5.99 10.39
C LEU A 374 16.58 -5.69 9.81
N SER A 375 16.13 -4.43 9.82
CA SER A 375 14.83 -4.08 9.26
C SER A 375 14.77 -4.32 7.75
N ILE A 376 15.85 -4.03 7.02
CA ILE A 376 15.94 -4.31 5.58
C ILE A 376 15.94 -5.82 5.32
N LEU A 377 16.75 -6.58 6.06
CA LEU A 377 16.82 -8.03 5.91
C LEU A 377 15.47 -8.70 6.21
N PHE A 378 14.79 -8.29 7.29
CA PHE A 378 13.48 -8.80 7.65
C PHE A 378 12.44 -8.50 6.57
N TRP A 379 12.46 -7.30 5.99
CA TRP A 379 11.63 -6.96 4.84
C TRP A 379 11.90 -7.90 3.66
N CYS A 380 13.16 -8.02 3.25
CA CYS A 380 13.55 -8.85 2.11
C CYS A 380 13.13 -10.31 2.29
N ILE A 381 13.38 -10.90 3.46
CA ILE A 381 12.97 -12.27 3.76
C ILE A 381 11.43 -12.41 3.72
N ALA A 382 10.69 -11.48 4.32
CA ALA A 382 9.24 -11.55 4.36
C ALA A 382 8.60 -11.50 2.95
N TYR A 383 9.05 -10.59 2.10
CA TYR A 383 8.55 -10.50 0.72
C TYR A 383 9.08 -11.60 -0.19
N LEU A 384 10.28 -12.13 0.06
CA LEU A 384 10.78 -13.30 -0.64
C LEU A 384 9.94 -14.55 -0.32
N ILE A 385 9.56 -14.76 0.94
CA ILE A 385 8.64 -15.84 1.33
C ILE A 385 7.32 -15.72 0.56
N PHE A 386 6.77 -14.51 0.41
CA PHE A 386 5.59 -14.28 -0.42
C PHE A 386 5.84 -14.66 -1.88
N LEU A 387 6.92 -14.19 -2.50
CA LEU A 387 7.24 -14.54 -3.88
C LEU A 387 7.36 -16.05 -4.08
N LEU A 388 8.08 -16.75 -3.21
CA LEU A 388 8.30 -18.20 -3.32
C LEU A 388 6.99 -19.00 -3.28
N HIS A 389 6.03 -18.61 -2.43
CA HIS A 389 4.80 -19.38 -2.24
C HIS A 389 3.63 -18.90 -3.11
N TYR A 390 3.62 -17.64 -3.54
CA TYR A 390 2.48 -17.04 -4.24
C TYR A 390 2.70 -16.84 -5.73
N THR A 391 3.94 -16.96 -6.24
CA THR A 391 4.19 -16.89 -7.70
C THR A 391 3.37 -17.91 -8.48
N VAL A 392 3.35 -19.19 -8.03
CA VAL A 392 2.56 -20.22 -8.70
C VAL A 392 1.06 -19.91 -8.66
N PRO A 393 0.43 -19.61 -7.51
CA PRO A 393 -0.96 -19.15 -7.49
C PRO A 393 -1.27 -17.98 -8.43
N LEU A 394 -0.37 -16.98 -8.51
CA LEU A 394 -0.57 -15.76 -9.30
C LEU A 394 -0.38 -15.98 -10.81
N LEU A 395 0.45 -16.94 -11.22
CA LEU A 395 0.73 -17.24 -12.63
C LEU A 395 -0.12 -18.38 -13.20
N THR A 396 -0.77 -19.18 -12.36
CA THR A 396 -1.58 -20.32 -12.81
C THR A 396 -3.07 -19.99 -12.88
N ALA A 397 -3.79 -20.73 -13.72
CA ALA A 397 -5.24 -20.62 -13.79
C ALA A 397 -5.89 -20.88 -12.42
N ARG A 398 -7.06 -20.28 -12.22
CA ARG A 398 -7.89 -20.51 -11.05
C ARG A 398 -8.26 -22.00 -10.94
N VAL A 399 -8.20 -22.55 -9.73
CA VAL A 399 -8.34 -24.01 -9.52
C VAL A 399 -9.74 -24.56 -9.80
N ASP A 400 -10.77 -23.71 -9.75
CA ASP A 400 -12.17 -24.06 -10.00
C ASP A 400 -12.61 -23.79 -11.47
N GLY A 401 -11.66 -23.43 -12.35
CA GLY A 401 -11.91 -23.16 -13.77
C GLY A 401 -12.64 -21.84 -14.05
N ARG A 402 -13.01 -21.06 -13.03
CA ARG A 402 -13.69 -19.76 -13.21
C ARG A 402 -12.71 -18.66 -13.59
N ASP A 403 -13.28 -17.52 -13.97
CA ASP A 403 -12.51 -16.29 -14.11
C ASP A 403 -11.95 -15.87 -12.74
N GLY A 404 -10.64 -15.64 -12.71
CA GLY A 404 -9.90 -15.14 -11.57
C GLY A 404 -8.41 -15.22 -11.78
#